data_AF-A0A842IYJ9-F1
#
_entry.id   AF-A0A842IYJ9-F1
#
_cell.length_a   1.000
_cell.length_b   1.000
_cell.length_c   1.000
_cell.angle_alpha   90.00
_cell.angle_beta   90.00
_cell.angle_gamma   90.00
#
_symmetry.space_group_name_H-M   'P 1'
#
loop_
_entity.id
_entity.type
_entity.pdbx_description
1 polymer ?
#
loop_
_entity_poly.entity_id
_entity_poly.type
_entity_poly.pdbx_seq_one_letter_code
_entity_poly.pdbx_strand_id
1 'polypeptide(L)'
;MIDIHTHVLFGVDDGPKTLEESLELLKQASHMGFKEIVLSSHYKVDRYENEKYAKNFNILKEAIKNHEIPIDIHSGNEVYLDIGIENHLPKTQNLKDSNYLLVEFHPMINMIAAQALINRVKKSGYDPVLAHVERYMNLTVDNLKKLKESEVIFQTNIKSVENIDRKLHWLLKNGMIDILASDTHRIGKRDYNFKNQLTEIQKIVGEKNLKKMISENPRTILNNGVIE
;
A
#
# COMPACT_ATOMS: atom_id res chain seq x y z
N MET A 1 -9.35 -11.48 -2.21
CA MET A 1 -8.08 -10.77 -2.00
C MET A 1 -8.31 -9.53 -1.15
N ILE A 2 -7.24 -8.98 -0.55
CA ILE A 2 -7.26 -7.74 0.23
C ILE A 2 -6.21 -6.80 -0.35
N ASP A 3 -6.58 -5.55 -0.60
CA ASP A 3 -5.67 -4.53 -1.12
C ASP A 3 -5.40 -3.47 -0.05
N ILE A 4 -4.15 -3.31 0.39
CA ILE A 4 -3.80 -2.35 1.45
C ILE A 4 -3.20 -1.05 0.93
N HIS A 5 -2.96 -0.93 -0.38
CA HIS A 5 -2.38 0.25 -0.99
C HIS A 5 -3.23 0.69 -2.18
N THR A 6 -4.10 1.68 -1.98
CA THR A 6 -4.97 2.25 -3.02
C THR A 6 -5.22 3.74 -2.82
N HIS A 7 -5.40 4.45 -3.93
CA HIS A 7 -5.76 5.87 -3.98
C HIS A 7 -7.11 5.98 -4.67
N VAL A 8 -8.12 5.32 -4.10
CA VAL A 8 -9.48 5.27 -4.67
C VAL A 8 -10.43 6.23 -3.97
N LEU A 9 -10.03 6.91 -2.89
CA LEU A 9 -10.87 7.90 -2.23
C LEU A 9 -10.88 9.20 -3.06
N PHE A 10 -12.07 9.68 -3.43
CA PHE A 10 -12.18 10.85 -4.29
C PHE A 10 -11.80 12.15 -3.58
N GLY A 11 -11.16 13.05 -4.32
CA GLY A 11 -11.00 14.46 -3.95
C GLY A 11 -10.05 14.72 -2.78
N VAL A 12 -9.18 13.77 -2.43
CA VAL A 12 -8.21 13.89 -1.33
C VAL A 12 -6.75 13.94 -1.80
N ASP A 13 -6.41 13.25 -2.89
CA ASP A 13 -5.06 13.22 -3.46
C ASP A 13 -5.08 13.18 -5.01
N ASP A 14 -4.10 12.54 -5.64
CA ASP A 14 -4.00 12.37 -7.08
C ASP A 14 -4.73 11.11 -7.62
N GLY A 15 -5.54 10.44 -6.80
CA GLY A 15 -6.57 9.49 -7.20
C GLY A 15 -7.79 10.14 -7.88
N PRO A 16 -8.98 9.52 -7.74
CA PRO A 16 -10.25 10.02 -8.29
C PRO A 16 -10.56 11.44 -7.89
N LYS A 17 -11.22 12.18 -8.79
CA LYS A 17 -11.73 13.53 -8.57
C LYS A 17 -13.20 13.52 -8.18
N THR A 18 -13.95 12.50 -8.61
CA THR A 18 -15.39 12.37 -8.30
C THR A 18 -15.72 11.03 -7.64
N LEU A 19 -16.88 10.99 -6.98
CA LEU A 19 -17.41 9.78 -6.35
C LEU A 19 -17.61 8.65 -7.39
N GLU A 20 -18.06 9.00 -8.59
CA GLU A 20 -18.33 8.05 -9.67
C GLU A 20 -17.05 7.33 -10.12
N GLU A 21 -15.94 8.07 -10.24
CA GLU A 21 -14.63 7.51 -10.57
C GLU A 21 -14.15 6.53 -9.47
N SER A 22 -14.37 6.84 -8.19
CA SER A 22 -14.10 5.91 -7.08
C SER A 22 -14.93 4.62 -7.20
N LEU A 23 -16.23 4.76 -7.45
CA LEU A 23 -17.14 3.61 -7.58
C LEU A 23 -16.75 2.72 -8.76
N GLU A 24 -16.27 3.29 -9.86
CA GLU A 24 -15.79 2.52 -11.01
C GLU A 24 -14.55 1.68 -10.67
N LEU A 25 -13.57 2.26 -9.96
CA LEU A 25 -12.39 1.53 -9.51
C LEU A 25 -12.74 0.39 -8.54
N LEU A 26 -13.65 0.65 -7.60
CA LEU A 26 -14.12 -0.38 -6.66
C LEU A 26 -14.88 -1.49 -7.38
N LYS A 27 -15.69 -1.17 -8.39
CA LYS A 27 -16.30 -2.21 -9.24
C LYS A 27 -15.21 -3.05 -9.92
N GLN A 28 -14.18 -2.45 -10.52
CA GLN A 28 -13.09 -3.24 -11.12
C GLN A 28 -12.36 -4.12 -10.10
N ALA A 29 -12.09 -3.59 -8.90
CA ALA A 29 -11.47 -4.34 -7.83
C ALA A 29 -12.31 -5.57 -7.45
N SER A 30 -13.64 -5.41 -7.35
CA SER A 30 -14.58 -6.48 -7.05
C SER A 30 -14.54 -7.56 -8.15
N HIS A 31 -14.55 -7.16 -9.42
CA HIS A 31 -14.43 -8.09 -10.55
C HIS A 31 -13.10 -8.85 -10.56
N MET A 32 -12.02 -8.22 -10.09
CA MET A 32 -10.72 -8.87 -9.90
C MET A 32 -10.68 -9.82 -8.69
N GLY A 33 -11.70 -9.81 -7.83
CA GLY A 33 -11.79 -10.70 -6.67
C GLY A 33 -11.28 -10.10 -5.37
N PHE A 34 -11.09 -8.77 -5.29
CA PHE A 34 -10.88 -8.07 -4.03
C PHE A 34 -12.20 -8.01 -3.24
N LYS A 35 -12.09 -8.17 -1.92
CA LYS A 35 -13.21 -8.13 -0.98
C LYS A 35 -13.05 -7.05 0.08
N GLU A 36 -11.80 -6.68 0.38
CA GLU A 36 -11.48 -5.65 1.34
C GLU A 36 -10.41 -4.73 0.73
N ILE A 37 -10.57 -3.42 0.92
CA ILE A 37 -9.65 -2.41 0.39
C ILE A 37 -9.37 -1.36 1.46
N VAL A 38 -8.10 -1.01 1.65
CA VAL A 38 -7.69 0.15 2.44
C VAL A 38 -7.57 1.37 1.54
N LEU A 39 -8.21 2.47 1.92
CA LEU A 39 -8.18 3.73 1.17
C LEU A 39 -6.94 4.54 1.54
N SER A 40 -5.75 4.03 1.22
CA SER A 40 -4.45 4.56 1.65
C SER A 40 -4.01 5.84 0.91
N SER A 41 -4.90 6.82 0.75
CA SER A 41 -4.59 8.09 0.10
C SER A 41 -3.37 8.77 0.74
N HIS A 42 -2.61 9.48 -0.08
CA HIS A 42 -1.37 10.13 0.34
C HIS A 42 -1.58 11.03 1.56
N TYR A 43 -0.75 10.88 2.58
CA TYR A 43 -0.53 11.90 3.60
C TYR A 43 0.86 12.51 3.39
N LYS A 44 0.89 13.77 2.99
CA LYS A 44 2.13 14.51 2.76
C LYS A 44 1.98 15.94 3.24
N VAL A 45 2.80 16.32 4.23
CA VAL A 45 2.81 17.67 4.81
C VAL A 45 2.93 18.72 3.70
N ASP A 46 2.17 19.80 3.83
CA ASP A 46 2.05 20.92 2.88
C ASP A 46 1.50 20.58 1.48
N ARG A 47 1.05 19.33 1.23
CA ARG A 47 0.51 18.93 -0.08
C ARG A 47 -0.80 18.14 0.01
N TYR A 48 -0.84 17.12 0.84
CA TYR A 48 -1.99 16.23 1.04
C TYR A 48 -2.18 15.98 2.53
N GLU A 49 -2.80 16.92 3.23
CA GLU A 49 -3.09 16.79 4.68
C GLU A 49 -4.49 16.22 4.95
N ASN A 50 -5.20 15.78 3.90
CA ASN A 50 -6.38 14.92 4.00
C ASN A 50 -7.54 15.46 4.87
N GLU A 51 -7.73 16.78 4.95
CA GLU A 51 -8.82 17.43 5.71
C GLU A 51 -10.22 16.88 5.36
N LYS A 52 -10.41 16.47 4.11
CA LYS A 52 -11.69 15.92 3.60
C LYS A 52 -11.80 14.41 3.74
N TYR A 53 -10.77 13.72 4.22
CA TYR A 53 -10.68 12.26 4.20
C TYR A 53 -11.86 11.60 4.93
N ALA A 54 -12.10 11.96 6.20
CA ALA A 54 -13.16 11.35 6.98
C ALA A 54 -14.56 11.58 6.37
N LYS A 55 -14.80 12.80 5.86
CA LYS A 55 -16.05 13.15 5.17
C LYS A 55 -16.25 12.32 3.91
N ASN A 56 -15.26 12.31 3.01
CA ASN A 56 -15.35 11.61 1.74
C ASN A 56 -15.38 10.10 1.93
N PHE A 57 -14.69 9.57 2.96
CA PHE A 57 -14.74 8.17 3.34
C PHE A 57 -16.16 7.72 3.66
N ASN A 58 -16.88 8.49 4.49
CA ASN A 58 -18.27 8.19 4.84
C ASN A 58 -19.20 8.28 3.62
N ILE A 59 -19.04 9.30 2.78
CA ILE A 59 -19.81 9.43 1.53
C ILE A 59 -19.58 8.22 0.62
N LEU A 60 -18.32 7.81 0.43
CA LEU A 60 -17.98 6.65 -0.39
C LEU A 60 -18.55 5.35 0.21
N LYS A 61 -18.47 5.18 1.54
CA LYS A 61 -19.03 4.03 2.25
C LYS A 61 -20.54 3.89 2.04
N GLU A 62 -21.28 4.99 2.15
CA GLU A 62 -22.72 5.01 1.86
C GLU A 62 -23.01 4.69 0.39
N ALA A 63 -22.23 5.27 -0.53
CA ALA A 63 -22.39 5.04 -1.95
C ALA A 63 -22.10 3.58 -2.35
N ILE A 64 -21.09 2.93 -1.76
CA ILE A 64 -20.79 1.50 -1.94
C ILE A 64 -22.00 0.64 -1.57
N LYS A 65 -22.63 0.94 -0.42
CA LYS A 65 -23.83 0.25 0.04
C LYS A 65 -25.00 0.46 -0.92
N ASN A 66 -25.25 1.70 -1.36
CA ASN A 66 -26.35 2.03 -2.26
C ASN A 66 -26.19 1.41 -3.66
N HIS A 67 -24.95 1.19 -4.11
CA HIS A 67 -24.64 0.55 -5.40
C HIS A 67 -24.38 -0.96 -5.26
N GLU A 68 -24.56 -1.54 -4.07
CA GLU A 68 -24.38 -2.96 -3.78
C GLU A 68 -23.02 -3.50 -4.25
N ILE A 69 -21.96 -2.68 -4.13
CA ILE A 69 -20.60 -3.12 -4.48
C ILE A 69 -20.09 -4.03 -3.35
N PRO A 70 -19.74 -5.30 -3.61
CA PRO A 70 -19.43 -6.29 -2.58
C PRO A 70 -17.97 -6.15 -2.11
N ILE A 71 -17.62 -4.97 -1.62
CA ILE A 71 -16.31 -4.61 -1.07
C ILE A 71 -16.50 -3.88 0.26
N ASP A 72 -15.74 -4.30 1.26
CA ASP A 72 -15.55 -3.55 2.49
C ASP A 72 -14.36 -2.60 2.34
N ILE A 73 -14.55 -1.35 2.77
CA ILE A 73 -13.49 -0.34 2.77
C ILE A 73 -13.02 -0.01 4.19
N HIS A 74 -11.72 0.19 4.32
CA HIS A 74 -11.03 0.49 5.59
C HIS A 74 -10.21 1.78 5.48
N SER A 75 -9.99 2.45 6.60
CA SER A 75 -9.15 3.65 6.67
C SER A 75 -7.66 3.30 6.57
N GLY A 76 -6.88 4.23 6.01
CA GLY A 76 -5.42 4.21 6.02
C GLY A 76 -4.84 5.39 5.27
N ASN A 77 -3.55 5.65 5.41
CA ASN A 77 -2.81 6.58 4.58
C ASN A 77 -1.52 5.94 4.08
N GLU A 78 -1.09 6.32 2.88
CA GLU A 78 0.31 6.22 2.48
C GLU A 78 1.04 7.47 2.98
N VAL A 79 1.83 7.33 4.04
CA VAL A 79 2.49 8.46 4.69
C VAL A 79 3.86 8.71 4.06
N TYR A 80 4.02 9.90 3.49
CA TYR A 80 5.31 10.35 2.98
C TYR A 80 6.22 10.75 4.15
N LEU A 81 7.29 9.99 4.36
CA LEU A 81 8.27 10.23 5.42
C LEU A 81 9.26 11.32 4.99
N ASP A 82 9.31 12.37 5.81
CA ASP A 82 10.32 13.43 5.73
C ASP A 82 10.73 13.85 7.15
N ILE A 83 11.66 14.79 7.25
CA ILE A 83 12.14 15.33 8.52
C ILE A 83 10.96 15.92 9.30
N GLY A 84 10.79 15.48 10.55
CA GLY A 84 9.75 15.97 11.45
C GLY A 84 8.41 15.24 11.34
N ILE A 85 8.33 14.18 10.53
CA ILE A 85 7.12 13.39 10.34
C ILE A 85 6.52 12.88 11.65
N GLU A 86 7.34 12.64 12.68
CA GLU A 86 6.90 12.24 14.02
C GLU A 86 5.82 13.15 14.63
N ASN A 87 5.83 14.44 14.30
CA ASN A 87 4.83 15.41 14.79
C ASN A 87 3.48 15.31 14.06
N HIS A 88 3.46 14.62 12.92
CA HIS A 88 2.29 14.46 12.05
C HIS A 88 1.69 13.06 12.12
N LEU A 89 2.43 12.04 12.58
CA LEU A 89 1.92 10.67 12.70
C LEU A 89 0.56 10.58 13.43
N PRO A 90 0.30 11.31 14.55
CA PRO A 90 -1.01 11.28 15.22
C PRO A 90 -2.19 11.82 14.38
N LYS A 91 -1.91 12.53 13.27
CA LYS A 91 -2.91 13.06 12.34
C LYS A 91 -3.19 12.10 11.17
N THR A 92 -2.39 11.05 11.03
CA THR A 92 -2.51 10.08 9.94
C THR A 92 -3.45 8.94 10.31
N GLN A 93 -3.89 8.18 9.31
CA GLN A 93 -4.70 6.98 9.48
C GLN A 93 -3.81 5.75 9.31
N ASN A 94 -3.82 4.88 10.31
CA ASN A 94 -3.18 3.56 10.22
C ASN A 94 -4.00 2.62 9.34
N LEU A 95 -3.42 1.48 8.94
CA LEU A 95 -4.14 0.45 8.19
C LEU A 95 -5.23 -0.20 9.06
N LYS A 96 -6.49 0.22 8.88
CA LYS A 96 -7.68 -0.26 9.62
C LYS A 96 -7.48 -0.27 11.14
N ASP A 97 -7.09 0.87 11.69
CA ASP A 97 -6.86 1.09 13.13
C ASP A 97 -5.84 0.13 13.79
N SER A 98 -5.05 -0.61 13.00
CA SER A 98 -3.92 -1.41 13.50
C SER A 98 -2.72 -0.52 13.85
N ASN A 99 -1.63 -1.10 14.34
CA ASN A 99 -0.37 -0.39 14.54
C ASN A 99 0.42 -0.20 13.24
N TYR A 100 -0.02 -0.81 12.14
CA TYR A 100 0.69 -0.77 10.87
C TYR A 100 0.44 0.53 10.12
N LEU A 101 1.52 1.14 9.64
CA LEU A 101 1.50 2.35 8.85
C LEU A 101 2.14 2.10 7.49
N LEU A 102 1.40 2.36 6.42
CA LEU A 102 1.96 2.35 5.07
C LEU A 102 2.79 3.62 4.89
N VAL A 103 4.07 3.46 4.56
CA VAL A 103 5.02 4.57 4.49
C VAL A 103 5.78 4.56 3.18
N GLU A 104 6.11 5.75 2.69
CA GLU A 104 6.99 5.94 1.53
C GLU A 104 7.99 7.06 1.78
N PHE A 105 8.98 7.18 0.90
CA PHE A 105 9.92 8.30 0.89
C PHE A 105 10.38 8.59 -0.55
N HIS A 106 11.22 9.61 -0.73
CA HIS A 106 11.74 9.94 -2.05
C HIS A 106 12.43 8.74 -2.73
N PRO A 107 12.19 8.45 -4.03
CA PRO A 107 12.79 7.30 -4.73
C PRO A 107 14.32 7.24 -4.72
N MET A 108 14.97 8.40 -4.56
CA MET A 108 16.43 8.54 -4.49
C MET A 108 17.00 8.54 -3.05
N ILE A 109 16.21 8.16 -2.04
CA ILE A 109 16.71 8.15 -0.66
C ILE A 109 17.93 7.23 -0.52
N ASN A 110 18.89 7.61 0.33
CA ASN A 110 20.00 6.72 0.69
C ASN A 110 19.65 5.88 1.93
N MET A 111 20.38 4.79 2.15
CA MET A 111 20.14 3.86 3.27
C MET A 111 20.17 4.53 4.64
N ILE A 112 21.07 5.49 4.88
CA ILE A 112 21.20 6.17 6.19
C ILE A 112 19.92 6.96 6.50
N ALA A 113 19.43 7.74 5.53
CA ALA A 113 18.21 8.52 5.68
C ALA A 113 16.97 7.62 5.78
N ALA A 114 16.87 6.58 4.96
CA ALA A 114 15.77 5.62 5.00
C ALA A 114 15.66 4.95 6.38
N GLN A 115 16.78 4.42 6.90
CA GLN A 115 16.82 3.80 8.22
C GLN A 115 16.45 4.80 9.33
N ALA A 116 16.95 6.04 9.24
CA ALA A 116 16.65 7.05 10.24
C ALA A 116 15.15 7.39 10.30
N LEU A 117 14.49 7.54 9.15
CA LEU A 117 13.05 7.81 9.07
C LEU A 117 12.22 6.61 9.55
N ILE A 118 12.55 5.40 9.11
CA ILE A 118 11.91 4.16 9.55
C ILE A 118 12.02 4.01 11.08
N ASN A 119 13.19 4.29 11.66
CA ASN A 119 13.39 4.22 13.10
C ASN A 119 12.54 5.25 13.87
N ARG A 120 12.24 6.42 13.29
CA ARG A 120 11.35 7.41 13.92
C ARG A 120 9.91 6.90 13.96
N VAL A 121 9.45 6.26 12.87
CA VAL A 121 8.13 5.61 12.82
C VAL A 121 8.02 4.54 13.89
N LYS A 122 9.01 3.62 13.96
CA LYS A 122 9.05 2.57 15.00
C LYS A 122 9.08 3.15 16.42
N LYS A 123 9.90 4.16 16.69
CA LYS A 123 9.97 4.83 18.01
C LYS A 123 8.68 5.53 18.41
N SER A 124 7.84 5.89 17.44
CA SER A 124 6.52 6.49 17.67
C SER A 124 5.44 5.44 17.92
N GLY A 125 5.79 4.14 17.92
CA GLY A 125 4.87 3.05 18.25
C GLY A 125 4.17 2.41 17.05
N TYR A 126 4.63 2.67 15.83
CA TYR A 126 4.02 2.14 14.60
C TYR A 126 4.91 1.11 13.92
N ASP A 127 4.30 0.13 13.26
CA ASP A 127 4.96 -0.89 12.47
C ASP A 127 4.97 -0.48 10.98
N PRO A 128 6.14 -0.16 10.39
CA PRO A 128 6.21 0.37 9.04
C PRO A 128 6.01 -0.73 7.98
N VAL A 129 5.02 -0.52 7.11
CA VAL A 129 4.88 -1.19 5.83
C VAL A 129 5.48 -0.28 4.76
N LEU A 130 6.66 -0.62 4.29
CA LEU A 130 7.36 0.16 3.27
C LEU A 130 6.74 -0.08 1.90
N ALA A 131 6.10 0.96 1.37
CA ALA A 131 5.43 0.94 0.08
C ALA A 131 6.42 0.78 -1.08
N HIS A 132 5.94 0.09 -2.13
CA HIS A 132 6.57 -0.07 -3.45
C HIS A 132 8.11 -0.12 -3.42
N VAL A 133 8.67 -1.06 -2.63
CA VAL A 133 10.12 -1.16 -2.36
C VAL A 133 10.99 -1.26 -3.62
N GLU A 134 10.41 -1.73 -4.72
CA GLU A 134 11.05 -1.77 -6.03
C GLU A 134 11.43 -0.37 -6.56
N ARG A 135 10.73 0.70 -6.16
CA ARG A 135 10.91 2.06 -6.68
C ARG A 135 12.13 2.79 -6.12
N TYR A 136 12.71 2.32 -5.01
CA TYR A 136 13.86 2.99 -4.40
C TYR A 136 15.15 2.69 -5.15
N MET A 137 15.58 3.62 -6.00
CA MET A 137 16.70 3.45 -6.93
C MET A 137 18.05 3.32 -6.23
N ASN A 138 18.22 4.06 -5.12
CA ASN A 138 19.46 4.09 -4.35
C ASN A 138 19.55 3.03 -3.25
N LEU A 139 18.49 2.24 -3.04
CA LEU A 139 18.51 1.11 -2.09
C LEU A 139 18.84 -0.18 -2.85
N THR A 140 20.04 -0.71 -2.59
CA THR A 140 20.47 -1.98 -3.15
C THR A 140 19.78 -3.15 -2.45
N VAL A 141 19.89 -4.35 -3.04
CA VAL A 141 19.43 -5.60 -2.39
C VAL A 141 20.01 -5.76 -0.98
N ASP A 142 21.29 -5.43 -0.77
CA ASP A 142 21.92 -5.55 0.55
C ASP A 142 21.45 -4.46 1.53
N ASN A 143 21.06 -3.28 1.04
CA ASN A 143 20.37 -2.30 1.89
C ASN A 143 18.99 -2.81 2.32
N LEU A 144 18.23 -3.39 1.38
CA LEU A 144 16.91 -3.96 1.66
C LEU A 144 16.98 -5.15 2.62
N LYS A 145 18.01 -6.00 2.55
CA LYS A 145 18.24 -7.05 3.56
C LYS A 145 18.42 -6.47 4.97
N LYS A 146 19.24 -5.43 5.11
CA LYS A 146 19.45 -4.75 6.40
C LYS A 146 18.17 -4.10 6.94
N LEU A 147 17.36 -3.51 6.06
CA LEU A 147 16.05 -2.99 6.46
C LEU A 147 15.11 -4.12 6.92
N LYS A 148 15.15 -5.27 6.25
CA LYS A 148 14.35 -6.45 6.62
C LYS A 148 14.70 -7.00 8.00
N GLU A 149 15.98 -6.97 8.38
CA GLU A 149 16.45 -7.31 9.74
C GLU A 149 15.87 -6.40 10.83
N SER A 150 15.38 -5.21 10.45
CA SER A 150 14.69 -4.28 11.35
C SER A 150 13.17 -4.47 11.38
N GLU A 151 12.67 -5.66 10.97
CA GLU A 151 11.25 -6.03 10.96
C GLU A 151 10.37 -5.08 10.12
N VAL A 152 10.95 -4.51 9.06
CA VAL A 152 10.20 -3.68 8.11
C VAL A 152 9.46 -4.59 7.13
N ILE A 153 8.16 -4.35 6.97
CA ILE A 153 7.32 -5.08 6.03
C ILE A 153 7.49 -4.47 4.65
N PHE A 154 7.72 -5.30 3.63
CA PHE A 154 7.92 -4.85 2.24
C PHE A 154 6.67 -5.10 1.40
N GLN A 155 6.15 -4.01 0.85
CA GLN A 155 5.08 -4.04 -0.13
C GLN A 155 5.65 -3.74 -1.52
N THR A 156 5.20 -4.49 -2.53
CA THR A 156 5.47 -4.23 -3.95
C THR A 156 4.18 -4.10 -4.72
N ASN A 157 4.18 -3.24 -5.75
CA ASN A 157 3.01 -3.07 -6.59
C ASN A 157 2.89 -4.22 -7.60
N ILE A 158 1.67 -4.72 -7.77
CA ILE A 158 1.40 -5.84 -8.69
C ILE A 158 1.82 -5.49 -10.12
N LYS A 159 1.53 -4.27 -10.59
CA LYS A 159 1.88 -3.82 -11.94
C LYS A 159 3.38 -3.65 -12.18
N SER A 160 4.21 -3.56 -11.14
CA SER A 160 5.67 -3.40 -11.30
C SER A 160 6.32 -4.60 -11.99
N VAL A 161 5.66 -5.77 -12.02
CA VAL A 161 6.15 -6.95 -12.73
C VAL A 161 6.11 -6.79 -14.26
N GLU A 162 5.33 -5.85 -14.82
CA GLU A 162 5.30 -5.59 -16.27
C GLU A 162 6.68 -5.27 -16.84
N ASN A 163 7.48 -4.54 -16.06
CA ASN A 163 8.85 -4.17 -16.36
C ASN A 163 9.78 -4.65 -15.25
N ILE A 164 9.66 -5.93 -14.89
CA ILE A 164 10.42 -6.53 -13.80
C ILE A 164 11.93 -6.34 -14.00
N ASP A 165 12.56 -5.59 -13.10
CA ASP A 165 14.00 -5.44 -13.08
C ASP A 165 14.68 -6.59 -12.29
N ARG A 166 16.01 -6.62 -12.32
CA ARG A 166 16.78 -7.63 -11.60
C ARG A 166 16.56 -7.58 -10.09
N LYS A 167 16.31 -6.39 -9.54
CA LYS A 167 16.13 -6.16 -8.10
C LYS A 167 14.80 -6.76 -7.66
N LEU A 168 13.70 -6.39 -8.30
CA LEU A 168 12.36 -6.91 -8.01
C LEU A 168 12.29 -8.42 -8.23
N HIS A 169 12.87 -8.94 -9.33
CA HIS A 169 12.92 -10.39 -9.54
C HIS A 169 13.64 -11.11 -8.39
N TRP A 170 14.79 -10.56 -7.95
CA TRP A 170 15.52 -11.13 -6.83
C TRP A 170 14.71 -11.09 -5.53
N LEU A 171 14.04 -9.97 -5.23
CA LEU A 171 13.23 -9.82 -4.01
C LEU A 171 12.06 -10.82 -3.98
N LEU A 172 11.33 -10.97 -5.09
CA LEU A 172 10.25 -11.95 -5.19
C LEU A 172 10.75 -13.38 -5.05
N LYS A 173 11.80 -13.75 -5.80
CA LYS A 173 12.35 -15.12 -5.82
C LYS A 173 12.92 -15.55 -4.46
N ASN A 174 13.45 -14.60 -3.68
CA ASN A 174 14.05 -14.87 -2.38
C ASN A 174 13.09 -14.60 -1.20
N GLY A 175 11.79 -14.44 -1.45
CA GLY A 175 10.78 -14.29 -0.38
C GLY A 175 10.91 -13.01 0.44
N MET A 176 11.49 -11.95 -0.13
CA MET A 176 11.71 -10.68 0.58
C MET A 176 10.48 -9.77 0.61
N ILE A 177 9.54 -9.97 -0.32
CA ILE A 177 8.31 -9.19 -0.43
C ILE A 177 7.22 -9.87 0.42
N ASP A 178 6.60 -9.11 1.32
CA ASP A 178 5.55 -9.60 2.22
C ASP A 178 4.15 -9.36 1.67
N ILE A 179 3.97 -8.25 0.95
CA ILE A 179 2.67 -7.76 0.50
C ILE A 179 2.69 -7.45 -0.98
N LEU A 180 1.63 -7.86 -1.67
CA LEU A 180 1.29 -7.35 -3.00
C LEU A 180 0.06 -6.46 -2.88
N ALA A 181 0.14 -5.27 -3.43
CA ALA A 181 -0.95 -4.31 -3.46
C ALA A 181 -1.02 -3.61 -4.82
N SER A 182 -2.15 -2.98 -5.13
CA SER A 182 -2.35 -2.46 -6.48
C SER A 182 -1.69 -1.12 -6.73
N ASP A 183 -1.68 -0.23 -5.74
CA ASP A 183 -1.32 1.18 -5.89
C ASP A 183 -2.17 1.85 -7.02
N THR A 184 -3.45 1.48 -7.04
CA THR A 184 -4.46 1.94 -8.00
C THR A 184 -4.84 3.38 -7.74
N HIS A 185 -4.94 4.18 -8.80
CA HIS A 185 -5.35 5.58 -8.76
C HIS A 185 -6.48 5.92 -9.75
N ARG A 186 -6.42 5.40 -10.98
CA ARG A 186 -7.27 5.85 -12.09
C ARG A 186 -7.45 4.79 -13.16
N ILE A 187 -8.67 4.68 -13.67
CA ILE A 187 -9.08 3.79 -14.76
C ILE A 187 -8.19 4.01 -16.00
N GLY A 188 -7.78 2.93 -16.65
CA GLY A 188 -6.99 2.97 -17.89
C GLY A 188 -5.50 3.28 -17.71
N LYS A 189 -5.03 3.64 -16.51
CA LYS A 189 -3.61 3.91 -16.24
C LYS A 189 -3.11 3.07 -15.07
N ARG A 190 -3.44 3.47 -13.85
CA ARG A 190 -3.11 2.75 -12.61
C ARG A 190 -4.42 2.19 -12.07
N ASP A 191 -4.91 1.13 -12.70
CA ASP A 191 -6.20 0.49 -12.42
C ASP A 191 -6.03 -0.98 -12.04
N TYR A 192 -7.15 -1.69 -11.90
CA TYR A 192 -7.18 -3.10 -11.48
C TYR A 192 -6.90 -4.10 -12.61
N ASN A 193 -6.57 -3.64 -13.82
CA ASN A 193 -6.29 -4.51 -14.97
C ASN A 193 -4.88 -5.12 -14.89
N PHE A 194 -4.69 -6.07 -13.97
CA PHE A 194 -3.38 -6.70 -13.72
C PHE A 194 -3.41 -8.24 -13.56
N LYS A 195 -4.40 -8.91 -14.17
CA LYS A 195 -4.53 -10.38 -14.07
C LYS A 195 -3.30 -11.14 -14.58
N ASN A 196 -2.68 -10.67 -15.67
CA ASN A 196 -1.50 -11.32 -16.24
C ASN A 196 -0.30 -11.19 -15.30
N GLN A 197 -0.17 -10.04 -14.64
CA GLN A 197 0.89 -9.69 -13.71
C GLN A 197 0.82 -10.59 -12.48
N LEU A 198 -0.37 -10.85 -11.93
CA LEU A 198 -0.55 -11.84 -10.88
C LEU A 198 -0.12 -13.25 -11.33
N THR A 199 -0.41 -13.62 -12.58
CA THR A 199 0.01 -14.91 -13.14
C THR A 199 1.54 -15.00 -13.25
N GLU A 200 2.22 -13.92 -13.67
CA GLU A 200 3.68 -13.89 -13.72
C GLU A 200 4.31 -13.94 -12.32
N ILE A 201 3.75 -13.20 -11.36
CA ILE A 201 4.21 -13.28 -9.97
C ILE A 201 4.01 -14.70 -9.42
N GLN A 202 2.87 -15.35 -9.70
CA GLN A 202 2.61 -16.73 -9.30
C GLN A 202 3.69 -17.71 -9.79
N LYS A 203 4.18 -17.55 -11.02
CA LYS A 203 5.25 -18.38 -11.57
C LYS A 203 6.58 -18.22 -10.82
N ILE A 204 6.83 -17.04 -10.24
CA ILE A 204 8.06 -16.75 -9.51
C ILE A 204 7.97 -17.24 -8.06
N VAL A 205 6.88 -16.91 -7.37
CA VAL A 205 6.77 -17.14 -5.92
C VAL A 205 6.00 -18.41 -5.55
N GLY A 206 5.25 -18.98 -6.48
CA GLY A 206 4.34 -20.09 -6.25
C GLY A 206 2.98 -19.66 -5.67
N GLU A 207 1.97 -20.49 -5.86
CA GLU A 207 0.57 -20.19 -5.46
C GLU A 207 0.42 -19.92 -3.95
N LYS A 208 1.09 -20.72 -3.12
CA LYS A 208 1.07 -20.58 -1.65
C LYS A 208 1.56 -19.20 -1.22
N ASN A 209 2.71 -18.76 -1.73
CA ASN A 209 3.28 -17.46 -1.35
C ASN A 209 2.46 -16.31 -1.94
N LEU A 210 1.97 -16.44 -3.18
CA LEU A 210 1.07 -15.45 -3.76
C LEU A 210 -0.16 -15.21 -2.87
N LYS A 211 -0.82 -16.30 -2.42
CA LYS A 211 -1.95 -16.22 -1.50
C LYS A 211 -1.58 -15.56 -0.17
N LYS A 212 -0.41 -15.89 0.37
CA LYS A 212 0.13 -15.25 1.58
C LYS A 212 0.24 -13.73 1.39
N MET A 213 0.86 -13.29 0.29
CA MET A 213 1.17 -11.88 0.03
C MET A 213 -0.04 -11.00 -0.30
N ILE A 214 -1.09 -11.54 -0.95
CA ILE A 214 -2.25 -10.76 -1.43
C ILE A 214 -3.53 -10.98 -0.61
N SER A 215 -3.48 -11.83 0.42
CA SER A 215 -4.66 -12.14 1.24
C SER A 215 -4.34 -12.41 2.70
N GLU A 216 -3.41 -13.31 3.03
CA GLU A 216 -3.20 -13.73 4.42
C GLU A 216 -2.42 -12.67 5.22
N ASN A 217 -1.27 -12.22 4.73
CA ASN A 217 -0.47 -11.17 5.37
C ASN A 217 -1.25 -9.85 5.48
N PRO A 218 -1.92 -9.34 4.42
CA PRO A 218 -2.82 -8.20 4.56
C PRO A 218 -3.87 -8.39 5.66
N ARG A 219 -4.52 -9.56 5.74
CA ARG A 219 -5.55 -9.83 6.77
C ARG A 219 -4.97 -9.79 8.18
N THR A 220 -3.78 -10.36 8.37
CA THR A 220 -3.07 -10.34 9.63
C THR A 220 -2.73 -8.90 10.06
N ILE A 221 -2.20 -8.09 9.14
CA ILE A 221 -1.95 -6.65 9.35
C ILE A 221 -3.23 -5.92 9.76
N LEU A 222 -4.31 -6.09 9.00
CA LEU A 222 -5.62 -5.47 9.26
C LEU A 222 -6.31 -5.95 10.54
N ASN A 223 -5.80 -7.01 11.17
CA ASN A 223 -6.26 -7.50 12.47
C ASN A 223 -5.23 -7.23 13.59
N ASN A 224 -4.23 -6.39 13.31
CA ASN A 224 -3.15 -6.03 14.22
C ASN A 224 -2.34 -7.24 14.73
N GLY A 225 -2.21 -8.28 13.89
CA GLY A 225 -1.37 -9.45 14.16
C GLY A 225 -0.01 -9.32 13.51
N VAL A 226 0.95 -10.12 13.98
CA VAL A 226 2.32 -10.17 13.44
C VAL A 226 2.37 -11.13 12.24
N ILE A 227 2.97 -10.69 11.13
CA ILE A 227 3.22 -11.55 9.97
C ILE A 227 4.57 -12.27 10.10
N GLU A 228 4.60 -13.55 9.72
CA GLU A 228 5.80 -14.41 9.70
C GLU A 228 6.58 -14.31 8.38
#